data_AF-A0A2A9FFK5-F1
#
_entry.id   AF-A0A2A9FFK5-F1
#
_cell.length_a   1.000
_cell.length_b   1.000
_cell.length_c   1.000
_cell.angle_alpha   90.00
_cell.angle_beta   90.00
_cell.angle_gamma   90.00
#
_symmetry.space_group_name_H-M   'P 1'
#
loop_
_entity.id
_entity.type
_entity.pdbx_description
1 polymer ?
#
loop_
_entity_poly.entity_id
_entity_poly.type
_entity_poly.pdbx_seq_one_letter_code
_entity_poly.pdbx_strand_id
1 'polypeptide(L)'
;MARAPKFSARMSGRWRIVAMSGWDRDAIDLVEPGYVEFARNGTGQFGFIAVNGWLDCRPVERDGRPGVEFTWEGSDEGDQVSGRGWAVLVDDDTIEGHLFFHLGDDSSFRAKPFTGADGLDEP
;
A
#
# COMPACT_ATOMS: atom_id res chain seq x y z
N MET A 1 24.13 -16.00 -4.61
CA MET A 1 23.44 -16.29 -3.34
C MET A 1 22.09 -15.57 -3.37
N ALA A 2 20.97 -16.26 -3.14
CA ALA A 2 19.67 -15.60 -3.03
C ALA A 2 19.61 -14.80 -1.71
N ARG A 3 19.16 -13.54 -1.75
CA ARG A 3 18.94 -12.75 -0.52
C ARG A 3 17.76 -13.34 0.23
N ALA A 4 17.87 -13.42 1.56
CA ALA A 4 16.76 -13.79 2.41
C ALA A 4 15.59 -12.80 2.23
N PRO A 5 14.33 -13.26 2.32
CA PRO A 5 13.16 -12.39 2.23
C PRO A 5 13.19 -11.36 3.36
N LYS A 6 12.89 -10.09 3.03
CA LYS A 6 12.84 -8.99 4.00
C LYS A 6 11.52 -8.94 4.77
N PHE A 7 10.43 -9.45 4.19
CA PHE A 7 9.10 -9.46 4.81
C PHE A 7 8.65 -10.87 5.20
N SER A 8 7.84 -10.92 6.26
CA SER A 8 7.12 -12.12 6.63
C SER A 8 6.16 -12.53 5.51
N ALA A 9 5.83 -13.82 5.45
CA ALA A 9 4.83 -14.31 4.50
C ALA A 9 3.45 -13.67 4.72
N ARG A 10 3.14 -13.24 5.95
CA ARG A 10 1.87 -12.59 6.32
C ARG A 10 1.77 -11.15 5.86
N MET A 11 2.89 -10.45 5.66
CA MET A 11 2.91 -9.05 5.20
C MET A 11 3.03 -8.94 3.66
N SER A 12 3.65 -9.95 3.05
CA SER A 12 3.96 -9.94 1.61
C SER A 12 2.71 -10.25 0.77
N GLY A 13 2.55 -9.56 -0.36
CA GLY A 13 1.42 -9.75 -1.28
C GLY A 13 0.69 -8.45 -1.58
N ARG A 14 -0.34 -8.55 -2.43
CA ARG A 14 -1.24 -7.44 -2.78
C ARG A 14 -2.37 -7.35 -1.75
N TRP A 15 -2.65 -6.13 -1.31
CA TRP A 15 -3.68 -5.78 -0.35
C TRP A 15 -4.65 -4.79 -0.99
N ARG A 16 -5.93 -5.09 -0.94
CA ARG A 16 -7.02 -4.22 -1.38
C ARG A 16 -7.23 -3.11 -0.36
N ILE A 17 -7.02 -1.85 -0.75
CA ILE A 17 -7.34 -0.69 0.10
C ILE A 17 -8.86 -0.63 0.24
N VAL A 18 -9.36 -0.78 1.47
CA VAL A 18 -10.79 -0.79 1.78
C VAL A 18 -11.34 0.48 2.37
N ALA A 19 -10.47 1.34 2.88
CA ALA A 19 -10.82 2.66 3.36
C ALA A 19 -9.58 3.55 3.32
N MET A 20 -9.79 4.83 3.01
CA MET A 20 -8.80 5.90 3.16
C MET A 20 -9.45 7.11 3.80
N SER A 21 -8.75 7.79 4.71
CA SER A 21 -9.27 9.04 5.28
C SER A 21 -9.35 10.12 4.20
N GLY A 22 -10.50 10.76 4.07
CA GLY A 22 -10.75 11.82 3.08
C GLY A 22 -11.37 11.36 1.77
N TRP A 23 -11.49 10.04 1.54
CA TRP A 23 -11.96 9.48 0.27
C TRP A 23 -13.01 8.40 0.49
N ASP A 24 -14.06 8.40 -0.33
CA ASP A 24 -15.02 7.29 -0.37
C ASP A 24 -14.49 6.15 -1.27
N ARG A 25 -15.26 5.06 -1.33
CA ARG A 25 -14.88 3.85 -2.07
C ARG A 25 -14.69 4.13 -3.55
N ASP A 26 -15.64 4.80 -4.17
CA ASP A 26 -15.65 5.04 -5.61
C ASP A 26 -14.49 5.95 -6.02
N ALA A 27 -14.12 6.92 -5.17
CA ALA A 27 -12.92 7.72 -5.38
C ALA A 27 -11.63 6.89 -5.27
N ILE A 28 -11.50 6.05 -4.24
CA ILE A 28 -10.33 5.16 -4.06
C ILE A 28 -10.12 4.30 -5.31
N ASP A 29 -11.20 3.89 -5.96
CA ASP A 29 -11.22 2.95 -7.09
C ASP A 29 -11.30 3.61 -8.47
N LEU A 30 -11.06 4.92 -8.56
CA LEU A 30 -11.29 5.71 -9.77
C LEU A 30 -10.66 5.13 -11.04
N VAL A 31 -9.40 4.68 -10.97
CA VAL A 31 -8.66 4.12 -12.14
C VAL A 31 -8.66 2.59 -12.12
N GLU A 32 -8.44 2.00 -10.95
CA GLU A 32 -8.53 0.57 -10.71
C GLU A 32 -8.83 0.35 -9.22
N PRO A 33 -9.23 -0.86 -8.81
CA PRO A 33 -9.38 -1.22 -7.40
C PRO A 33 -8.12 -0.85 -6.59
N GLY A 34 -8.27 0.17 -5.74
CA GLY A 34 -7.18 0.70 -4.93
C GLY A 34 -6.45 -0.38 -4.13
N TYR A 35 -5.12 -0.37 -4.15
CA TYR A 35 -4.30 -1.44 -3.59
C TYR A 35 -2.93 -0.94 -3.12
N VAL A 36 -2.30 -1.74 -2.26
CA VAL A 36 -0.88 -1.66 -1.93
C VAL A 36 -0.28 -3.06 -1.96
N GLU A 37 0.90 -3.21 -2.54
CA GLU A 37 1.61 -4.48 -2.66
C GLU A 37 2.98 -4.38 -2.00
N PHE A 38 3.30 -5.37 -1.17
CA PHE A 38 4.62 -5.52 -0.57
C PHE A 38 5.30 -6.79 -1.08
N ALA A 39 6.37 -6.63 -1.86
CA ALA A 39 7.14 -7.74 -2.40
C ALA A 39 8.23 -8.20 -1.41
N ARG A 40 8.48 -9.51 -1.37
CA ARG A 40 9.43 -10.15 -0.42
C ARG A 40 10.87 -9.61 -0.48
N ASN A 41 11.26 -8.99 -1.59
CA ASN A 41 12.59 -8.40 -1.82
C ASN A 41 12.75 -7.00 -1.18
N GLY A 42 11.69 -6.42 -0.59
CA GLY A 42 11.71 -5.06 -0.05
C GLY A 42 11.28 -3.99 -1.02
N THR A 43 10.70 -4.35 -2.17
CA THR A 43 10.06 -3.38 -3.06
C THR A 43 8.55 -3.52 -2.93
N GLY A 44 7.80 -2.68 -3.63
CA GLY A 44 6.36 -2.75 -3.70
C GLY A 44 5.81 -1.73 -4.66
N GLN A 45 4.49 -1.65 -4.72
CA GLN A 45 3.78 -0.65 -5.49
C GLN A 45 2.41 -0.40 -4.89
N PHE A 46 1.78 0.70 -5.26
CA PHE A 46 0.39 0.98 -4.91
C PHE A 46 -0.30 1.69 -6.06
N GLY A 47 -1.63 1.68 -6.02
CA GLY A 47 -2.48 2.52 -6.85
C GLY A 47 -3.78 2.83 -6.12
N PHE A 48 -4.26 4.07 -6.18
CA PHE A 48 -5.59 4.50 -5.74
C PHE A 48 -5.89 5.85 -6.38
N ILE A 49 -7.16 6.17 -6.62
CA ILE A 49 -7.56 7.37 -7.38
C ILE A 49 -6.76 7.40 -8.71
N ALA A 50 -6.08 8.51 -9.03
CA ALA A 50 -5.19 8.67 -10.17
C ALA A 50 -3.70 8.62 -9.78
N VAL A 51 -3.42 8.15 -8.55
CA VAL A 51 -2.08 8.06 -7.98
C VAL A 51 -1.57 6.63 -8.10
N ASN A 52 -0.35 6.47 -8.57
CA ASN A 52 0.39 5.21 -8.49
C ASN A 52 1.84 5.47 -8.07
N GLY A 53 2.50 4.47 -7.51
CA GLY A 53 3.90 4.62 -7.12
C GLY A 53 4.59 3.32 -6.78
N TRP A 54 5.92 3.38 -6.81
CA TRP A 54 6.82 2.30 -6.43
C TRP A 54 7.37 2.54 -5.03
N LEU A 55 7.52 1.46 -4.27
CA LEU A 55 7.92 1.51 -2.87
C LEU A 55 9.35 0.97 -2.69
N ASP A 56 10.17 1.69 -1.92
CA ASP A 56 11.35 1.13 -1.24
C ASP A 56 11.02 0.89 0.22
N CYS A 57 10.99 -0.38 0.61
CA CYS A 57 10.39 -0.84 1.85
C CYS A 57 11.43 -1.41 2.82
N ARG A 58 11.28 -1.11 4.10
CA ARG A 58 12.06 -1.68 5.21
C ARG A 58 11.14 -2.35 6.23
N PRO A 59 11.43 -3.60 6.63
CA PRO A 59 10.68 -4.24 7.70
C PRO A 59 10.90 -3.49 9.00
N VAL A 60 9.82 -3.29 9.75
CA VAL A 60 9.84 -2.69 11.07
C VAL A 60 8.94 -3.49 12.01
N GLU A 61 9.11 -3.26 13.30
CA GLU A 61 8.14 -3.65 14.31
C GLU A 61 7.57 -2.37 14.92
N ARG A 62 6.23 -2.25 14.94
CA ARG A 62 5.54 -1.09 15.50
C ARG A 62 4.48 -1.57 16.47
N ASP A 63 4.59 -1.16 17.73
CA ASP A 63 3.74 -1.61 18.83
C ASP A 63 3.65 -3.14 18.97
N GLY A 64 4.78 -3.84 18.79
CA GLY A 64 4.84 -5.31 18.85
C GLY A 64 4.22 -6.01 17.63
N ARG A 65 3.83 -5.27 16.59
CA ARG A 65 3.24 -5.81 15.36
C ARG A 65 4.23 -5.76 14.20
N PRO A 66 4.31 -6.82 13.37
CA PRO A 66 5.09 -6.78 12.14
C PRO A 66 4.56 -5.69 11.21
N GLY A 67 5.47 -4.95 10.60
CA GLY A 67 5.10 -3.90 9.67
C GLY A 67 6.21 -3.55 8.69
N VAL A 68 5.96 -2.47 7.97
CA VAL A 68 6.84 -1.89 6.96
C VAL A 68 6.81 -0.38 7.07
N GLU A 69 7.98 0.23 6.95
CA GLU A 69 8.12 1.65 6.61
C GLU A 69 8.64 1.74 5.18
N PHE A 70 8.18 2.73 4.43
CA PHE A 70 8.58 2.88 3.03
C PHE A 70 8.71 4.35 2.63
N THR A 71 9.57 4.59 1.66
CA THR A 71 9.54 5.77 0.80
C THR A 71 8.97 5.38 -0.54
N TRP A 72 8.38 6.33 -1.26
CA TRP A 72 7.79 6.06 -2.55
C TRP A 72 7.98 7.21 -3.54
N GLU A 73 8.02 6.87 -4.81
CA GLU A 73 8.00 7.79 -5.95
C GLU A 73 7.02 7.29 -6.99
N GLY A 74 6.36 8.19 -7.70
CA GLY A 74 5.26 7.83 -8.58
C GLY A 74 4.68 9.01 -9.35
N SER A 75 3.43 8.85 -9.76
CA SER A 75 2.70 9.87 -10.51
C SER A 75 1.29 10.07 -9.98
N ASP A 76 0.84 11.31 -10.00
CA ASP A 76 -0.53 11.74 -9.76
C ASP A 76 -0.98 12.53 -11.01
N GLU A 77 -1.93 12.00 -11.76
CA GLU A 77 -2.43 12.59 -13.02
C GLU A 77 -1.33 12.96 -14.06
N GLY A 78 -0.19 12.28 -14.03
CA GLY A 78 0.95 12.53 -14.91
C GLY A 78 2.03 13.44 -14.31
N ASP A 79 1.78 14.06 -13.17
CA ASP A 79 2.78 14.84 -12.43
C ASP A 79 3.59 13.94 -11.50
N GLN A 80 4.89 14.22 -11.40
CA GLN A 80 5.78 13.44 -10.53
C GLN A 80 5.53 13.79 -9.07
N VAL A 81 5.23 12.77 -8.27
CA VAL A 81 5.01 12.89 -6.82
C VAL A 81 5.87 11.88 -6.07
N SER A 82 6.08 12.14 -4.78
CA SER A 82 6.84 11.26 -3.91
C SER A 82 6.38 11.41 -2.48
N GLY A 83 6.83 10.52 -1.61
CA GLY A 83 6.51 10.60 -0.20
C GLY A 83 7.03 9.45 0.62
N ARG A 84 6.33 9.18 1.73
CA ARG A 84 6.65 8.10 2.65
C ARG A 84 5.39 7.49 3.25
N GLY A 85 5.54 6.39 3.96
CA GLY A 85 4.44 5.80 4.69
C GLY A 85 4.86 4.62 5.53
N TRP A 86 3.87 4.02 6.16
CA TRP A 86 4.03 2.79 6.91
C TRP A 86 2.76 1.95 6.83
N ALA A 87 2.90 0.65 7.07
CA ALA A 87 1.78 -0.26 7.27
C ALA A 87 2.13 -1.33 8.31
N VAL A 88 1.16 -1.74 9.11
CA VAL A 88 1.30 -2.79 10.13
C VAL A 88 0.22 -3.83 9.96
N LEU A 89 0.57 -5.09 10.23
CA LEU A 89 -0.38 -6.18 10.31
C LEU A 89 -1.15 -6.05 11.64
N VAL A 90 -2.46 -5.74 11.57
CA VAL A 90 -3.30 -5.62 12.78
C VAL A 90 -3.94 -6.95 13.16
N ASP A 91 -4.18 -7.82 12.20
CA ASP A 91 -4.62 -9.21 12.34
C ASP A 91 -4.24 -10.03 11.08
N ASP A 92 -4.70 -11.28 10.96
CA ASP A 92 -4.33 -12.15 9.83
C ASP A 92 -4.82 -11.68 8.46
N ASP A 93 -5.83 -10.81 8.42
CA ASP A 93 -6.50 -10.42 7.18
C ASP A 93 -6.61 -8.90 7.05
N THR A 94 -5.87 -8.12 7.81
CA THR A 94 -5.96 -6.67 7.81
C THR A 94 -4.60 -6.03 8.03
N ILE A 95 -4.30 -5.05 7.18
CA ILE A 95 -3.27 -4.05 7.45
C ILE A 95 -3.89 -2.68 7.65
N GLU A 96 -3.28 -1.91 8.54
CA GLU A 96 -3.52 -0.48 8.68
C GLU A 96 -2.23 0.27 8.41
N GLY A 97 -2.34 1.43 7.81
CA GLY A 97 -1.18 2.22 7.44
C GLY A 97 -1.50 3.69 7.25
N HIS A 98 -0.46 4.43 6.90
CA HIS A 98 -0.55 5.85 6.64
C HIS A 98 0.39 6.21 5.48
N LEU A 99 -0.14 6.93 4.49
CA LEU A 99 0.59 7.44 3.35
C LEU A 99 0.73 8.96 3.48
N PHE A 100 1.92 9.49 3.24
CA PHE A 100 2.23 10.92 3.26
C PHE A 100 2.78 11.33 1.90
N PHE A 101 2.24 12.39 1.32
CA PHE A 101 2.84 13.07 0.17
C PHE A 101 3.93 14.04 0.66
N HIS A 102 5.04 14.11 -0.06
CA HIS A 102 6.08 15.09 0.21
C HIS A 102 5.52 16.50 -0.03
N LEU A 103 5.49 17.34 1.01
CA LEU A 103 4.93 18.69 0.98
C LEU A 103 3.44 18.74 0.58
N GLY A 104 2.72 17.64 0.78
CA GLY A 104 1.30 17.54 0.50
C GLY A 104 0.53 16.98 1.69
N ASP A 105 -0.67 16.51 1.39
CA ASP A 105 -1.55 15.88 2.36
C ASP A 105 -1.09 14.46 2.73
N ASP A 106 -1.80 13.89 3.70
CA ASP A 106 -1.62 12.53 4.14
C ASP A 106 -2.96 11.83 4.30
N SER A 107 -2.94 10.49 4.24
CA SER A 107 -4.12 9.68 4.39
C SER A 107 -3.80 8.38 5.11
N SER A 108 -4.56 8.12 6.17
CA SER A 108 -4.63 6.79 6.79
C SER A 108 -5.36 5.84 5.85
N PHE A 109 -4.96 4.58 5.83
CA PHE A 109 -5.63 3.56 5.04
C PHE A 109 -5.78 2.25 5.82
N ARG A 110 -6.81 1.50 5.45
CA ARG A 110 -7.03 0.12 5.88
C ARG A 110 -7.11 -0.76 4.64
N ALA A 111 -6.47 -1.92 4.66
CA ALA A 111 -6.50 -2.84 3.53
C ALA A 111 -6.69 -4.30 3.97
N LYS A 112 -7.27 -5.10 3.08
CA LYS A 112 -7.55 -6.53 3.22
C LYS A 112 -6.74 -7.32 2.17
N PRO A 113 -6.48 -8.63 2.32
CA PRO A 113 -5.84 -9.42 1.28
C PRO A 113 -6.60 -9.27 -0.04
N PHE A 114 -5.87 -9.03 -1.13
CA PHE A 114 -6.48 -8.91 -2.45
C PHE A 114 -6.99 -10.30 -2.89
N THR A 115 -8.27 -10.39 -3.22
CA THR A 115 -8.91 -11.63 -3.66
C THR A 115 -9.19 -11.59 -5.16
N GLY A 116 -9.43 -12.75 -5.77
CA GLY A 116 -9.82 -12.80 -7.18
C GLY A 116 -11.10 -12.02 -7.50
N ALA A 117 -11.97 -11.79 -6.51
CA ALA A 117 -13.17 -10.98 -6.69
C ALA A 117 -12.87 -9.48 -6.85
N ASP A 118 -11.74 -9.01 -6.29
CA ASP A 118 -11.33 -7.61 -6.37
C ASP A 118 -10.75 -7.23 -7.74
N GLY A 119 -10.51 -8.21 -8.63
CA GLY A 119 -10.06 -7.99 -10.00
C GLY A 119 -11.13 -8.25 -11.06
N LEU A 120 -12.39 -8.50 -10.64
CA LEU A 120 -13.50 -8.84 -11.55
C LEU A 120 -14.42 -7.67 -11.87
N ASP A 121 -14.07 -6.45 -11.47
CA ASP A 121 -14.65 -5.24 -12.06
C ASP A 121 -13.96 -4.98 -13.42
N GLU A 122 -14.47 -5.62 -14.48
CA GLU A 122 -14.23 -5.20 -15.88
C GLU A 122 -15.52 -5.35 -16.70
N PRO A 123 -15.83 -4.44 -17.66
CA PRO A 123 -15.57 -3.00 -17.71
C PRO A 123 -16.85 -2.14 -17.64
#